data_AF-A0A2G8KD11-F1
#
_entry.id   AF-A0A2G8KD11-F1
#
_cell.length_a   1.000
_cell.length_b   1.000
_cell.length_c   1.000
_cell.angle_alpha   90.00
_cell.angle_beta   90.00
_cell.angle_gamma   90.00
#
_symmetry.space_group_name_H-M   'P 1'
#
loop_
_entity.id
_entity.type
_entity.pdbx_description
1 polymer ?
#
loop_
_entity_poly.entity_id
_entity_poly.type
_entity_poly.pdbx_seq_one_letter_code
_entity_poly.pdbx_strand_id
1 'polypeptide(L)'
;METCSTDNPCANLQLESCPRLEPILPKLGYEYKVCSYEEHGTSGMDCTLRLCLTEKADVFKWVKDLEDVTETTWRTSKTYPVSQHKQKNVFRVDLHCHHNTRPKSSTADLRKGSKNTRCLSTIYVKIKNASTDSRGRTDTIKLIFQVSCTNEEYTRLSADRSCCPDLQYCYRVFYHKFKTHYGDTGGEKMMLFLDNKVQDFNEKNNDECVKIDTTSDG
;
A
#
# COMPACT_ATOMS: atom_id res chain seq x y z
N MET A 1 -2.81 16.02 -20.59
CA MET A 1 -2.99 15.78 -19.15
C MET A 1 -2.20 14.54 -18.82
N GLU A 2 -1.12 14.72 -18.08
CA GLU A 2 -0.11 13.70 -17.84
C GLU A 2 -0.69 12.49 -17.10
N THR A 3 -0.42 11.33 -17.66
CA THR A 3 -0.76 10.02 -17.10
C THR A 3 -0.04 9.84 -15.77
N CYS A 4 -0.81 9.68 -14.67
CA CYS A 4 -0.30 9.20 -13.39
C CYS A 4 0.35 7.83 -13.61
N SER A 5 1.68 7.80 -13.67
CA SER A 5 2.45 6.57 -13.81
C SER A 5 2.19 5.65 -12.62
N THR A 6 1.67 4.47 -12.93
CA THR A 6 1.47 3.36 -12.01
C THR A 6 2.83 2.79 -11.61
N ASP A 7 3.08 2.78 -10.30
CA ASP A 7 4.08 1.95 -9.62
C ASP A 7 5.49 1.95 -10.24
N ASN A 8 6.23 3.03 -9.99
CA ASN A 8 7.68 3.01 -10.19
C ASN A 8 8.29 1.92 -9.27
N PRO A 9 9.12 1.00 -9.80
CA PRO A 9 9.86 0.06 -8.97
C PRO A 9 10.71 0.87 -7.99
N CYS A 10 10.56 0.58 -6.70
CA CYS A 10 11.33 1.25 -5.65
C CYS A 10 12.81 0.93 -5.87
N ALA A 11 13.64 1.95 -6.13
CA ALA A 11 15.07 1.75 -6.35
C ALA A 11 15.78 1.16 -5.11
N ASN A 12 15.22 1.41 -3.92
CA ASN A 12 15.78 1.00 -2.62
C ASN A 12 17.23 1.47 -2.49
N LEU A 13 17.40 2.77 -2.64
CA LEU A 13 18.68 3.43 -2.47
C LEU A 13 19.11 3.28 -1.01
N GLN A 14 20.42 3.14 -0.79
CA GLN A 14 20.98 3.16 0.54
C GLN A 14 20.89 4.58 1.10
N LEU A 15 20.50 4.73 2.36
CA LEU A 15 20.32 6.04 2.99
C LEU A 15 21.64 6.83 3.02
N GLU A 16 22.78 6.14 3.11
CA GLU A 16 24.14 6.71 3.03
C GLU A 16 24.43 7.41 1.70
N SER A 17 23.74 7.01 0.62
CA SER A 17 23.82 7.66 -0.69
C SER A 17 22.95 8.92 -0.79
N CYS A 18 22.25 9.30 0.27
CA CYS A 18 21.33 10.43 0.32
C CYS A 18 21.74 11.43 1.43
N PRO A 19 22.83 12.19 1.21
CA PRO A 19 23.54 12.94 2.27
C PRO A 19 22.69 14.03 2.93
N ARG A 20 21.72 14.62 2.22
CA ARG A 20 20.83 15.65 2.76
C ARG A 20 19.54 15.09 3.35
N LEU A 21 19.24 13.82 3.06
CA LEU A 21 18.05 13.14 3.55
C LEU A 21 18.28 12.54 4.93
N GLU A 22 19.40 11.82 5.13
CA GLU A 22 19.72 11.16 6.40
C GLU A 22 19.61 12.08 7.64
N PRO A 23 20.10 13.34 7.61
CA PRO A 23 20.06 14.20 8.79
C PRO A 23 18.65 14.68 9.17
N ILE A 24 17.71 14.68 8.22
CA ILE A 24 16.36 15.23 8.43
C ILE A 24 15.33 14.18 8.82
N LEU A 25 15.69 12.88 8.79
CA LEU A 25 14.76 11.80 9.11
C LEU A 25 14.76 11.46 10.60
N PRO A 26 13.58 11.25 11.21
CA PRO A 26 13.47 10.69 12.55
C PRO A 26 14.14 9.33 12.66
N LYS A 27 15.21 9.23 13.47
CA LYS A 27 16.04 8.02 13.55
C LYS A 27 15.46 6.91 14.41
N LEU A 28 14.64 7.23 15.41
CA LEU A 28 14.18 6.26 16.41
C LEU A 28 12.86 5.61 16.01
N GLY A 29 12.82 4.28 15.91
CA GLY A 29 11.58 3.53 15.74
C GLY A 29 11.01 3.51 14.31
N TYR A 30 11.77 3.96 13.32
CA TYR A 30 11.37 3.96 11.91
C TYR A 30 12.42 3.28 11.05
N GLU A 31 11.95 2.38 10.19
CA GLU A 31 12.75 1.79 9.13
C GLU A 31 12.37 2.45 7.81
N TYR A 32 13.37 2.95 7.10
CA TYR A 32 13.18 3.71 5.86
C TYR A 32 13.68 2.93 4.67
N LYS A 33 12.85 2.87 3.64
CA LYS A 33 13.24 2.44 2.30
C LYS A 33 13.17 3.60 1.34
N VAL A 34 14.32 4.02 0.82
CA VAL A 34 14.43 5.15 -0.11
C VAL A 34 14.12 4.66 -1.53
N CYS A 35 12.99 5.08 -2.10
CA CYS A 35 12.59 4.67 -3.44
C CYS A 35 13.06 5.60 -4.55
N SER A 36 13.22 6.89 -4.25
CA SER A 36 13.80 7.87 -5.16
C SER A 36 14.42 9.00 -4.33
N TYR A 37 15.48 9.60 -4.85
CA TYR A 37 16.16 10.74 -4.27
C TYR A 37 16.81 11.54 -5.39
N GLU A 38 16.45 12.81 -5.49
CA GLU A 38 16.99 13.75 -6.48
C GLU A 38 17.28 15.08 -5.79
N GLU A 39 18.46 15.67 -6.07
CA GLU A 39 18.82 16.99 -5.58
C GLU A 39 18.69 18.03 -6.70
N HIS A 40 18.21 19.22 -6.34
CA HIS A 40 17.99 20.29 -7.29
C HIS A 40 18.53 21.62 -6.74
N GLY A 41 19.44 22.24 -7.49
CA GLY A 41 20.05 23.50 -7.11
C GLY A 41 20.87 23.40 -5.83
N THR A 42 20.93 24.49 -5.06
CA THR A 42 21.74 24.58 -3.83
C THR A 42 21.06 24.02 -2.60
N SER A 43 19.72 24.02 -2.56
CA SER A 43 18.96 23.68 -1.35
C SER A 43 17.72 22.82 -1.59
N GLY A 44 17.35 22.51 -2.83
CA GLY A 44 16.19 21.66 -3.15
C GLY A 44 16.54 20.18 -3.15
N MET A 45 15.60 19.35 -2.72
CA MET A 45 15.65 17.90 -2.90
C MET A 45 14.23 17.34 -2.97
N ASP A 46 14.06 16.28 -3.73
CA ASP A 46 12.83 15.50 -3.84
C ASP A 46 13.13 14.04 -3.51
N CYS A 47 12.30 13.43 -2.68
CA CYS A 47 12.47 12.03 -2.32
C CYS A 47 11.14 11.32 -2.13
N THR A 48 11.17 10.00 -2.35
CA THR A 48 10.05 9.12 -2.02
C THR A 48 10.53 8.06 -1.05
N LEU A 49 9.94 8.03 0.14
CA LEU A 49 10.23 7.07 1.18
C LEU A 49 9.08 6.08 1.35
N ARG A 50 9.40 4.86 1.77
CA ARG A 50 8.44 3.88 2.26
C ARG A 50 8.78 3.49 3.68
N LEU A 51 7.74 3.35 4.49
CA LEU A 51 7.81 3.01 5.91
C LEU A 51 6.81 1.89 6.22
N CYS A 52 7.07 1.14 7.28
CA CYS A 52 6.19 0.11 7.85
C CYS A 52 5.02 0.69 8.66
N LEU A 53 4.27 1.66 8.14
CA LEU A 53 3.16 2.31 8.87
C LEU A 53 1.81 1.94 8.26
N THR A 54 0.93 1.34 9.06
CA THR A 54 -0.40 0.87 8.62
C THR A 54 -1.55 1.69 9.16
N GLU A 55 -1.32 2.48 10.22
CA GLU A 55 -2.37 3.25 10.88
C GLU A 55 -2.19 4.76 10.72
N LYS A 56 -3.32 5.46 10.73
CA LYS A 56 -3.36 6.93 10.65
C LYS A 56 -2.65 7.58 11.83
N ALA A 57 -2.75 6.99 13.03
CA ALA A 57 -2.13 7.50 14.24
C ALA A 57 -0.60 7.50 14.13
N ASP A 58 -0.02 6.40 13.65
CA ASP A 58 1.43 6.28 13.47
C ASP A 58 1.97 7.25 12.42
N VAL A 59 1.20 7.49 11.35
CA VAL A 59 1.56 8.50 10.34
C VAL A 59 1.61 9.89 10.97
N PHE A 60 0.63 10.26 11.80
CA PHE A 60 0.68 11.56 12.47
C PHE A 60 1.81 11.66 13.49
N LYS A 61 2.11 10.57 14.19
CA LYS A 61 3.29 10.50 15.07
C LYS A 61 4.57 10.72 14.27
N TRP A 62 4.74 10.03 13.14
CA TRP A 62 5.91 10.20 12.28
C TRP A 62 6.06 11.63 11.76
N VAL A 63 4.95 12.28 11.37
CA VAL A 63 4.97 13.70 10.97
C VAL A 63 5.42 14.59 12.13
N LYS A 64 5.00 14.30 13.37
CA LYS A 64 5.43 15.04 14.56
C LYS A 64 6.90 14.87 14.84
N ASP A 65 7.39 13.63 14.82
CA ASP A 65 8.81 13.36 15.03
C ASP A 65 9.67 14.02 13.92
N LEU A 66 9.15 14.12 12.69
CA LEU A 66 9.78 14.85 11.60
C LEU A 66 9.82 16.37 11.86
N GLU A 67 8.72 16.95 12.35
CA GLU A 67 8.68 18.36 12.77
C GLU A 67 9.73 18.64 13.83
N ASP A 68 9.86 17.77 14.83
CA ASP A 68 10.82 17.92 15.93
C ASP A 68 12.28 17.86 15.45
N VAL A 69 12.61 16.92 14.55
CA VAL A 69 13.97 16.80 14.00
C VAL A 69 14.34 17.95 13.06
N THR A 70 13.39 18.40 12.25
CA THR A 70 13.65 19.42 11.23
C THR A 70 13.40 20.85 11.72
N GLU A 71 12.87 21.01 12.93
CA GLU A 71 12.38 22.27 13.48
C GLU A 71 11.39 22.98 12.53
N THR A 72 10.66 22.19 11.73
CA THR A 72 9.66 22.71 10.80
C THR A 72 8.25 22.50 11.33
N THR A 73 7.29 23.23 10.77
CA THR A 73 5.87 23.00 11.05
C THR A 73 5.14 22.76 9.73
N TRP A 74 4.41 21.66 9.67
CA TRP A 74 3.65 21.24 8.51
C TRP A 74 2.16 21.51 8.71
N ARG A 75 1.56 22.23 7.76
CA ARG A 75 0.12 22.50 7.74
C ARG A 75 -0.57 21.63 6.71
N THR A 76 -1.77 21.16 7.05
CA THR A 76 -2.63 20.44 6.11
C THR A 76 -2.97 21.33 4.91
N SER A 77 -2.60 20.85 3.72
CA SER A 77 -2.93 21.45 2.43
C SER A 77 -4.23 20.85 1.89
N LYS A 78 -4.30 19.52 1.80
CA LYS A 78 -5.46 18.78 1.28
C LYS A 78 -5.68 17.50 2.07
N THR A 79 -6.94 17.18 2.33
CA THR A 79 -7.39 15.89 2.86
C THR A 79 -8.26 15.20 1.82
N TYR A 80 -8.20 13.88 1.78
CA TYR A 80 -8.94 13.10 0.80
C TYR A 80 -10.00 12.25 1.52
N PRO A 81 -11.28 12.36 1.14
CA PRO A 81 -12.31 11.52 1.71
C PRO A 81 -12.08 10.06 1.32
N VAL A 82 -12.42 9.18 2.25
CA VAL A 82 -12.38 7.73 2.11
C VAL A 82 -13.53 7.34 1.16
N SER A 83 -13.27 7.34 -0.15
CA SER A 83 -14.27 7.09 -1.20
C SER A 83 -14.77 5.64 -1.18
N GLN A 84 -16.07 5.42 -1.07
CA GLN A 84 -16.67 4.10 -0.82
C GLN A 84 -16.40 3.04 -1.91
N HIS A 85 -16.01 3.42 -3.13
CA HIS A 85 -16.10 2.50 -4.27
C HIS A 85 -14.79 1.94 -4.85
N LYS A 86 -13.61 2.55 -4.65
CA LYS A 86 -12.30 2.02 -5.15
C LYS A 86 -11.11 2.62 -4.38
N GLN A 87 -10.81 2.13 -3.18
CA GLN A 87 -9.77 2.75 -2.36
C GLN A 87 -8.39 2.18 -2.62
N LYS A 88 -7.65 2.76 -3.58
CA LYS A 88 -6.20 2.51 -3.66
C LYS A 88 -5.47 2.93 -2.38
N ASN A 89 -5.96 3.97 -1.69
CA ASN A 89 -5.42 4.47 -0.43
C ASN A 89 -6.51 4.51 0.65
N VAL A 90 -6.20 3.99 1.84
CA VAL A 90 -7.04 4.08 3.05
C VAL A 90 -6.90 5.45 3.70
N PHE A 91 -5.73 6.07 3.55
CA PHE A 91 -5.45 7.40 4.07
C PHE A 91 -4.55 8.16 3.09
N ARG A 92 -4.80 9.45 2.92
CA ARG A 92 -3.88 10.39 2.28
C ARG A 92 -4.05 11.78 2.87
N VAL A 93 -2.93 12.44 3.12
CA VAL A 93 -2.87 13.87 3.46
C VAL A 93 -1.72 14.52 2.70
N ASP A 94 -1.98 15.71 2.16
CA ASP A 94 -0.95 16.56 1.58
C ASP A 94 -0.68 17.71 2.57
N LEU A 95 0.60 17.97 2.83
CA LEU A 95 1.11 18.93 3.80
C LEU A 95 2.00 19.98 3.10
N HIS A 96 2.08 21.16 3.68
CA HIS A 96 2.96 22.25 3.23
C HIS A 96 3.61 22.94 4.41
N CYS A 97 4.79 23.52 4.20
CA CYS A 97 5.48 24.28 5.23
C CYS A 97 4.65 25.47 5.73
N HIS A 98 4.66 25.72 7.04
CA HIS A 98 3.96 26.82 7.70
C HIS A 98 4.29 28.20 7.12
N HIS A 99 5.54 28.37 6.64
CA HIS A 99 6.01 29.61 6.04
C HIS A 99 5.47 29.86 4.62
N ASN A 100 4.67 28.94 4.08
CA ASN A 100 3.82 29.21 2.93
C ASN A 100 2.41 29.47 3.44
N THR A 101 2.12 30.72 3.79
CA THR A 101 0.84 31.09 4.43
C THR A 101 -0.34 31.15 3.47
N ARG A 102 -0.09 30.98 2.16
CA ARG A 102 -1.09 30.98 1.08
C ARG A 102 -2.09 32.15 1.21
N PRO A 103 -1.60 33.41 1.17
CA PRO A 103 -2.44 34.58 1.36
C PRO A 103 -3.54 34.65 0.29
N LYS A 104 -4.76 34.99 0.71
CA LYS A 104 -5.93 35.07 -0.18
C LYS A 104 -5.97 36.32 -1.06
N SER A 105 -5.11 37.31 -0.80
CA SER A 105 -5.01 38.55 -1.57
C SER A 105 -3.63 39.17 -1.44
N SER A 106 -3.28 40.05 -2.39
CA SER A 106 -2.02 40.83 -2.36
C SER A 106 -1.94 41.71 -1.12
N THR A 107 -3.04 42.34 -0.72
CA THR A 107 -3.09 43.16 0.50
C THR A 107 -2.79 42.35 1.76
N ALA A 108 -3.23 41.09 1.83
CA ALA A 108 -2.93 40.21 2.96
C ALA A 108 -1.45 39.79 2.99
N ASP A 109 -0.84 39.57 1.83
CA ASP A 109 0.59 39.22 1.70
C ASP A 109 1.51 40.37 2.11
N LEU A 110 1.10 41.62 1.83
CA LEU A 110 1.88 42.84 2.09
C LEU A 110 1.82 43.35 3.55
N ARG A 111 1.01 42.74 4.43
CA ARG A 111 0.89 43.22 5.81
C ARG A 111 2.22 43.06 6.56
N LYS A 112 2.65 44.11 7.28
CA LYS A 112 3.77 44.05 8.23
C LYS A 112 3.48 42.95 9.26
N GLY A 113 4.22 41.86 9.20
CA GLY A 113 3.98 40.64 9.98
C GLY A 113 3.66 39.38 9.15
N SER A 114 3.59 39.48 7.82
CA SER A 114 3.49 38.30 6.95
C SER A 114 4.69 37.39 7.16
N LYS A 115 4.47 36.23 7.79
CA LYS A 115 5.46 35.15 7.96
C LYS A 115 5.66 34.32 6.67
N ASN A 116 5.20 34.84 5.54
CA ASN A 116 5.14 34.15 4.26
C ASN A 116 6.46 34.26 3.51
N THR A 117 7.27 33.20 3.54
CA THR A 117 8.49 33.10 2.72
C THR A 117 8.22 32.46 1.36
N ARG A 118 6.96 32.11 1.08
CA ARG A 118 6.56 31.33 -0.11
C ARG A 118 7.34 30.02 -0.24
N CYS A 119 7.67 29.40 0.90
CA CYS A 119 8.38 28.12 0.96
C CYS A 119 7.67 27.06 0.09
N LEU A 120 8.43 26.40 -0.79
CA LEU A 120 7.91 25.40 -1.73
C LEU A 120 7.89 23.98 -1.17
N SER A 121 8.44 23.77 0.03
CA SER A 121 8.50 22.46 0.65
C SER A 121 7.09 21.90 0.89
N THR A 122 6.86 20.70 0.34
CA THR A 122 5.60 19.96 0.47
C THR A 122 5.91 18.50 0.77
N ILE A 123 5.01 17.84 1.49
CA ILE A 123 5.06 16.41 1.78
C ILE A 123 3.67 15.85 1.53
N TYR A 124 3.55 14.65 0.97
CA TYR A 124 2.30 13.91 1.02
C TYR A 124 2.55 12.55 1.63
N VAL A 125 1.64 12.11 2.48
CA VAL A 125 1.70 10.78 3.12
C VAL A 125 0.45 10.02 2.76
N LYS A 126 0.60 8.74 2.41
CA LYS A 126 -0.50 7.85 2.03
C LYS A 126 -0.31 6.46 2.60
N ILE A 127 -1.41 5.86 3.07
CA ILE A 127 -1.50 4.44 3.43
C ILE A 127 -2.27 3.76 2.31
N LYS A 128 -1.64 2.80 1.62
CA LYS A 128 -2.29 2.02 0.55
C LYS A 128 -3.23 0.96 1.17
N ASN A 129 -4.35 0.68 0.51
CA ASN A 129 -5.25 -0.39 0.94
C ASN A 129 -4.73 -1.75 0.45
N ALA A 130 -4.59 -2.70 1.37
CA ALA A 130 -4.14 -4.06 1.10
C ALA A 130 -5.17 -4.93 0.34
N SER A 131 -6.46 -4.57 0.37
CA SER A 131 -7.55 -5.52 0.11
C SER A 131 -8.34 -5.31 -1.20
N THR A 132 -8.28 -4.14 -1.84
CA THR A 132 -9.30 -3.74 -2.83
C THR A 132 -8.91 -3.82 -4.30
N ASP A 133 -7.88 -4.58 -4.67
CA ASP A 133 -7.60 -4.79 -6.10
C ASP A 133 -7.29 -6.28 -6.36
N SER A 134 -8.04 -6.89 -7.26
CA SER A 134 -7.76 -8.24 -7.75
C SER A 134 -6.43 -8.32 -8.50
N ARG A 135 -5.92 -7.18 -8.98
CA ARG A 135 -4.52 -6.99 -9.40
C ARG A 135 -3.60 -6.50 -8.26
N GLY A 136 -4.15 -5.81 -7.27
CA GLY A 136 -3.38 -5.22 -6.16
C GLY A 136 -3.24 -6.08 -4.90
N ARG A 137 -3.79 -7.31 -4.84
CA ARG A 137 -3.31 -8.32 -3.87
C ARG A 137 -1.84 -8.64 -4.15
N THR A 138 -1.51 -8.83 -5.43
CA THR A 138 -0.13 -9.00 -5.89
C THR A 138 0.69 -7.73 -5.59
N ASP A 139 0.14 -6.54 -5.82
CA ASP A 139 0.86 -5.28 -5.52
C ASP A 139 1.03 -5.01 -4.03
N THR A 140 0.10 -5.48 -3.20
CA THR A 140 0.21 -5.41 -1.73
C THR A 140 1.27 -6.37 -1.23
N ILE A 141 1.27 -7.61 -1.71
CA ILE A 141 2.34 -8.59 -1.42
C ILE A 141 3.69 -8.02 -1.86
N LYS A 142 3.77 -7.41 -3.05
CA LYS A 142 4.97 -6.71 -3.51
C LYS A 142 5.34 -5.53 -2.63
N LEU A 143 4.38 -4.74 -2.16
CA LEU A 143 4.62 -3.62 -1.24
C LEU A 143 5.16 -4.12 0.10
N ILE A 144 4.57 -5.19 0.63
CA ILE A 144 5.03 -5.85 1.86
C ILE A 144 6.45 -6.37 1.66
N PHE A 145 6.73 -7.11 0.59
CA PHE A 145 8.10 -7.57 0.30
C PHE A 145 9.07 -6.42 0.07
N GLN A 146 8.62 -5.32 -0.55
CA GLN A 146 9.45 -4.13 -0.69
C GLN A 146 9.81 -3.57 0.69
N VAL A 147 8.89 -3.59 1.65
CA VAL A 147 9.11 -3.02 2.98
C VAL A 147 9.84 -3.98 3.92
N SER A 148 9.65 -5.29 3.79
CA SER A 148 10.12 -6.31 4.75
C SER A 148 11.39 -7.06 4.32
N CYS A 149 11.89 -6.86 3.10
CA CYS A 149 13.03 -7.61 2.57
C CYS A 149 14.03 -6.73 1.84
N THR A 150 15.26 -7.25 1.71
CA THR A 150 16.32 -6.62 0.90
C THR A 150 15.93 -6.57 -0.59
N ASN A 151 16.67 -5.81 -1.40
CA ASN A 151 16.39 -5.72 -2.85
C ASN A 151 16.52 -7.05 -3.59
N GLU A 152 17.53 -7.84 -3.24
CA GLU A 152 17.79 -9.13 -3.87
C GLU A 152 16.70 -10.14 -3.50
N GLU A 153 16.34 -10.20 -2.22
CA GLU A 153 15.22 -11.01 -1.74
C GLU A 153 13.89 -10.56 -2.34
N TYR A 154 13.64 -9.26 -2.43
CA TYR A 154 12.46 -8.70 -3.09
C TYR A 154 12.38 -9.15 -4.54
N THR A 155 13.47 -9.05 -5.29
CA THR A 155 13.51 -9.45 -6.71
C THR A 155 13.17 -10.93 -6.85
N ARG A 156 13.74 -11.79 -5.99
CA ARG A 156 13.45 -13.23 -5.97
C ARG A 156 11.98 -13.53 -5.59
N LEU A 157 11.51 -12.98 -4.47
CA LEU A 157 10.18 -13.27 -3.91
C LEU A 157 9.04 -12.67 -4.75
N SER A 158 9.25 -11.52 -5.37
CA SER A 158 8.24 -10.89 -6.24
C SER A 158 8.12 -11.56 -7.60
N ALA A 159 9.14 -12.30 -8.05
CA ALA A 159 9.12 -13.10 -9.27
C ALA A 159 8.58 -14.53 -9.03
N ASP A 160 8.69 -15.05 -7.81
CA ASP A 160 8.14 -16.36 -7.45
C ASP A 160 6.62 -16.32 -7.40
N ARG A 161 5.96 -17.01 -8.35
CA ARG A 161 4.50 -17.06 -8.43
C ARG A 161 3.85 -17.84 -7.28
N SER A 162 4.59 -18.65 -6.53
CA SER A 162 4.07 -19.27 -5.30
C SER A 162 4.00 -18.27 -4.15
N CYS A 163 4.96 -17.34 -4.05
CA CYS A 163 5.00 -16.28 -3.05
C CYS A 163 4.17 -15.06 -3.43
N CYS A 164 4.15 -14.70 -4.72
CA CYS A 164 3.43 -13.57 -5.29
C CYS A 164 2.49 -14.05 -6.41
N PRO A 165 1.42 -14.78 -6.07
CA PRO A 165 0.58 -15.40 -7.07
C PRO A 165 -0.21 -14.37 -7.88
N ASP A 166 -0.17 -14.53 -9.19
CA ASP A 166 -1.08 -13.86 -10.11
C ASP A 166 -2.38 -14.69 -10.26
N LEU A 167 -3.45 -14.06 -10.78
CA LEU A 167 -4.75 -14.71 -10.91
C LEU A 167 -4.67 -15.99 -11.76
N GLN A 168 -3.86 -15.99 -12.82
CA GLN A 168 -3.68 -17.14 -13.71
C GLN A 168 -2.94 -18.28 -13.01
N TYR A 169 -1.93 -17.96 -12.18
CA TYR A 169 -1.24 -18.95 -11.36
C TYR A 169 -2.19 -19.59 -10.36
N CYS A 170 -2.98 -18.80 -9.62
CA CYS A 170 -4.00 -19.32 -8.71
C CYS A 170 -4.98 -20.26 -9.44
N TYR A 171 -5.45 -19.84 -10.62
CA TYR A 171 -6.34 -20.63 -11.45
C TYR A 171 -5.69 -21.96 -11.86
N ARG A 172 -4.47 -21.95 -12.42
CA ARG A 172 -3.76 -23.17 -12.79
C ARG A 172 -3.53 -24.11 -11.61
N VAL A 173 -3.11 -23.58 -10.46
CA VAL A 173 -2.87 -24.39 -9.26
C VAL A 173 -4.18 -25.00 -8.75
N PHE A 174 -5.26 -24.23 -8.74
CA PHE A 174 -6.59 -24.74 -8.39
C PHE A 174 -7.00 -25.89 -9.30
N TYR A 175 -6.99 -25.68 -10.62
CA TYR A 175 -7.41 -26.72 -11.57
C TYR A 175 -6.46 -27.92 -11.60
N HIS A 176 -5.17 -27.72 -11.36
CA HIS A 176 -4.23 -28.82 -11.20
C HIS A 176 -4.59 -29.67 -9.98
N LYS A 177 -4.73 -29.06 -8.80
CA LYS A 177 -5.13 -29.76 -7.57
C LYS A 177 -6.51 -30.40 -7.69
N PHE A 178 -7.47 -29.67 -8.28
CA PHE A 178 -8.81 -30.14 -8.55
C PHE A 178 -8.78 -31.39 -9.43
N LYS A 179 -8.01 -31.35 -10.53
CA LYS A 179 -7.86 -32.49 -11.43
C LYS A 179 -7.16 -33.68 -10.77
N THR A 180 -6.16 -33.43 -9.93
CA THR A 180 -5.50 -34.49 -9.16
C THR A 180 -6.45 -35.18 -8.17
N HIS A 181 -7.31 -34.42 -7.48
CA HIS A 181 -8.21 -34.97 -6.46
C HIS A 181 -9.52 -35.53 -7.03
N TYR A 182 -10.12 -34.84 -8.00
CA TYR A 182 -11.46 -35.13 -8.50
C TYR A 182 -11.50 -35.52 -9.98
N GLY A 183 -10.40 -35.45 -10.73
CA GLY A 183 -10.38 -35.78 -12.16
C GLY A 183 -10.92 -34.66 -13.05
N ASP A 184 -11.64 -34.99 -14.12
CA ASP A 184 -12.06 -33.97 -15.09
C ASP A 184 -13.04 -32.94 -14.49
N THR A 185 -13.04 -31.74 -15.09
CA THR A 185 -13.77 -30.56 -14.63
C THR A 185 -15.30 -30.64 -14.78
N GLY A 186 -15.84 -31.82 -15.10
CA GLY A 186 -17.27 -32.07 -15.18
C GLY A 186 -17.99 -32.06 -13.82
N GLY A 187 -17.25 -31.98 -12.71
CA GLY A 187 -17.82 -31.78 -11.37
C GLY A 187 -18.44 -33.03 -10.73
N GLU A 188 -18.78 -34.06 -11.49
CA GLU A 188 -19.46 -35.28 -11.00
C GLU A 188 -18.75 -35.95 -9.82
N LYS A 189 -17.43 -36.17 -9.93
CA LYS A 189 -16.63 -36.78 -8.86
C LYS A 189 -16.51 -35.89 -7.61
N MET A 190 -16.57 -34.57 -7.79
CA MET A 190 -16.61 -33.63 -6.67
C MET A 190 -17.98 -33.67 -5.99
N MET A 191 -19.07 -33.69 -6.76
CA MET A 191 -20.43 -33.80 -6.22
C MET A 191 -20.60 -35.11 -5.44
N LEU A 192 -20.15 -36.24 -6.00
CA LEU A 192 -20.11 -37.52 -5.28
C LEU A 192 -19.30 -37.45 -3.98
N PHE A 193 -18.16 -36.76 -3.97
CA PHE A 193 -17.37 -36.57 -2.75
C PHE A 193 -18.13 -35.72 -1.72
N LEU A 194 -18.80 -34.66 -2.15
CA LEU A 194 -19.60 -33.80 -1.28
C LEU A 194 -20.81 -34.53 -0.71
N ASP A 195 -21.52 -35.32 -1.51
CA ASP A 195 -22.64 -36.14 -1.07
C ASP A 195 -22.21 -37.15 0.00
N ASN A 196 -21.11 -37.88 -0.25
CA ASN A 196 -20.54 -38.78 0.75
C ASN A 196 -20.17 -38.05 2.05
N LYS A 197 -19.65 -36.82 1.97
CA LYS A 197 -19.32 -36.02 3.15
C LYS A 197 -20.54 -35.55 3.93
N VAL A 198 -21.61 -35.19 3.23
CA VAL A 198 -22.88 -34.80 3.85
C VAL A 198 -23.53 -36.01 4.52
N GLN A 199 -23.48 -37.17 3.88
CA GLN A 199 -23.95 -38.42 4.45
C GLN A 199 -23.17 -38.79 5.72
N ASP A 200 -21.82 -38.83 5.65
CA ASP A 200 -20.95 -39.06 6.81
C ASP A 200 -21.29 -38.13 8.00
N PHE A 201 -21.65 -36.88 7.69
CA PHE A 201 -21.97 -35.86 8.68
C PHE A 201 -23.36 -36.07 9.30
N ASN A 202 -24.39 -36.29 8.48
CA ASN A 202 -25.74 -36.55 8.97
C ASN A 202 -25.81 -37.85 9.78
N GLU A 203 -25.09 -38.89 9.35
CA GLU A 203 -24.95 -40.15 10.09
C GLU A 203 -24.28 -39.95 11.45
N LYS A 204 -23.20 -39.15 11.52
CA LYS A 204 -22.54 -38.82 12.79
C LYS A 204 -23.41 -38.05 13.77
N ASN A 205 -24.27 -37.17 13.26
CA ASN A 205 -25.15 -36.36 14.09
C ASN A 205 -26.50 -37.06 14.36
N ASN A 206 -26.74 -38.22 13.74
CA ASN A 206 -27.97 -39.00 13.85
C ASN A 206 -29.23 -38.17 13.52
N ASP A 207 -29.07 -37.17 12.65
CA ASP A 207 -30.09 -36.21 12.24
C ASP A 207 -29.77 -35.65 10.84
N GLU A 208 -30.80 -35.24 10.10
CA GLU A 208 -30.66 -34.73 8.74
C GLU A 208 -30.41 -33.21 8.76
N CYS A 209 -29.16 -32.84 9.04
CA CYS A 209 -28.76 -31.45 9.27
C CYS A 209 -28.41 -30.68 7.98
N VAL A 210 -27.96 -31.37 6.92
CA VAL A 210 -27.45 -30.74 5.68
C VAL A 210 -27.93 -31.50 4.44
N LYS A 211 -28.31 -30.75 3.39
CA LYS A 211 -28.61 -31.27 2.04
C LYS A 211 -27.88 -30.44 0.99
N ILE A 212 -27.49 -31.09 -0.11
CA ILE A 212 -26.91 -30.43 -1.28
C ILE A 212 -28.00 -30.37 -2.34
N ASP A 213 -28.30 -29.17 -2.84
CA ASP A 213 -29.19 -28.94 -3.96
C ASP A 213 -28.41 -28.29 -5.11
N THR A 214 -28.69 -28.72 -6.34
CA THR A 214 -28.19 -28.06 -7.55
C THR A 214 -29.15 -26.94 -7.96
N THR A 215 -28.67 -25.69 -7.95
CA THR A 215 -29.38 -24.57 -8.58
C THR A 215 -29.29 -24.67 -10.10
N SER A 216 -30.40 -24.40 -10.79
CA SER A 216 -30.55 -24.51 -12.25
C SER A 216 -29.78 -23.46 -13.06
N ASP A 217 -29.06 -22.56 -12.41
CA ASP A 217 -28.27 -21.51 -13.05
C ASP A 217 -26.83 -22.00 -13.19
N GLY A 218 -26.51 -22.47 -14.41
CA GLY A 218 -25.18 -22.97 -14.79
C GLY A 218 -24.07 -21.94 -14.75
#